data_AF-A0A7W0W1N9-F1
#
_entry.id   AF-A0A7W0W1N9-F1
#
_cell.length_a   1.000
_cell.length_b   1.000
_cell.length_c   1.000
_cell.angle_alpha   90.00
_cell.angle_beta   90.00
_cell.angle_gamma   90.00
#
_symmetry.space_group_name_H-M   'P 1'
#
loop_
_entity.id
_entity.type
_entity.pdbx_description
1 polymer ?
#
loop_
_entity_poly.entity_id
_entity_poly.type
_entity_poly.pdbx_seq_one_letter_code
_entity_poly.pdbx_strand_id
1 'polypeptide(L)'
;MNHVLALSLAANLVWGQVAVTRQSWFGADKIKHFFIAAFVESVTFSALQATGANRRTALGGAIGVTAAISAGRELYNRRTTGFSIPDLAWDAAGAGAALVMLRHTTK
;
A
#
# COMPACT_ATOMS: atom_id res chain seq x y z
N MET A 1 -12.36 17.37 -2.70
CA MET A 1 -11.00 17.88 -3.00
C MET A 1 -9.91 17.18 -2.19
N ASN A 2 -10.10 16.94 -0.88
CA ASN A 2 -9.07 16.30 -0.02
C ASN A 2 -8.73 14.84 -0.37
N HIS A 3 -9.68 14.03 -0.85
CA HIS A 3 -9.43 12.61 -1.16
C HIS A 3 -8.58 12.39 -2.42
N VAL A 4 -8.71 13.28 -3.41
CA VAL A 4 -7.91 13.21 -4.66
C VAL A 4 -6.45 13.56 -4.37
N LEU A 5 -6.20 14.57 -3.54
CA LEU A 5 -4.84 14.91 -3.09
C LEU A 5 -4.21 13.78 -2.27
N ALA A 6 -4.97 13.13 -1.40
CA ALA A 6 -4.48 11.99 -0.62
C ALA A 6 -4.12 10.78 -1.51
N LEU A 7 -4.95 10.48 -2.52
CA LEU A 7 -4.68 9.44 -3.50
C LEU A 7 -3.46 9.76 -4.36
N SER A 8 -3.35 11.01 -4.84
CA SER A 8 -2.18 11.46 -5.61
C SER A 8 -0.90 11.45 -4.78
N LEU A 9 -0.96 11.81 -3.51
CA LEU A 9 0.20 11.76 -2.61
C LEU A 9 0.62 10.31 -2.33
N ALA A 10 -0.35 9.42 -2.08
CA ALA A 10 -0.10 7.99 -1.92
C ALA A 10 0.53 7.39 -3.19
N ALA A 11 0.05 7.76 -4.38
CA ALA A 11 0.64 7.34 -5.65
C ALA A 11 2.09 7.84 -5.79
N ASN A 12 2.36 9.13 -5.54
CA ASN A 12 3.71 9.68 -5.64
C ASN A 12 4.69 9.04 -4.65
N LEU A 13 4.24 8.72 -3.43
CA LEU A 13 5.06 8.05 -2.41
C LEU A 13 5.46 6.64 -2.82
N VAL A 14 4.57 5.91 -3.51
CA VAL A 14 4.85 4.56 -4.01
C VAL A 14 5.82 4.60 -5.19
N TRP A 15 5.63 5.53 -6.13
CA TRP A 15 6.44 5.62 -7.35
C TRP A 15 7.81 6.27 -7.14
N GLY A 16 7.99 7.07 -6.08
CA GLY A 16 9.26 7.74 -5.74
C GLY A 16 10.28 6.88 -4.98
N GLN A 17 9.97 5.62 -4.63
CA GLN A 17 10.90 4.76 -3.91
C GLN A 17 11.97 4.21 -4.87
N VAL A 18 13.16 4.81 -4.86
CA VAL A 18 14.37 4.27 -5.51
C VAL A 18 14.75 2.95 -4.82
N ALA A 19 14.54 1.83 -5.52
CA ALA A 19 14.92 0.51 -5.02
C ALA A 19 16.45 0.39 -4.96
N VAL A 20 17.02 0.51 -3.76
CA VAL A 20 18.36 -0.03 -3.51
C VAL A 20 18.17 -1.54 -3.35
N THR A 21 18.33 -2.28 -4.44
CA THR A 21 18.15 -3.73 -4.49
C THR A 21 19.21 -4.44 -3.66
N ARG A 22 18.97 -4.53 -2.35
CA ARG A 22 19.57 -5.53 -1.48
C ARG A 22 18.49 -6.57 -1.21
N GLN A 23 18.75 -7.84 -1.56
CA GLN A 23 17.93 -9.01 -1.20
C GLN A 23 17.93 -9.28 0.32
N SER A 24 17.97 -8.23 1.14
CA SER A 24 17.93 -8.31 2.58
C SER A 24 16.48 -8.38 3.01
N TRP A 25 16.14 -9.41 3.77
CA TRP A 25 14.84 -9.55 4.43
C TRP A 25 14.61 -8.47 5.50
N PHE A 26 15.68 -7.84 5.98
CA PHE A 26 15.64 -6.84 7.03
C PHE A 26 16.44 -5.59 6.63
N GLY A 27 15.82 -4.42 6.77
CA GLY A 27 16.45 -3.14 6.47
C GLY A 27 15.46 -1.98 6.58
N ALA A 28 15.99 -0.77 6.71
CA ALA A 28 15.17 0.45 6.82
C ALA A 28 14.24 0.64 5.60
N ASP A 29 14.67 0.16 4.43
CA ASP A 29 13.87 0.11 3.21
C ASP A 29 12.57 -0.69 3.39
N LYS A 30 12.65 -1.87 4.01
CA LYS A 30 11.50 -2.76 4.25
C LYS A 30 10.47 -2.18 5.20
N ILE A 31 10.93 -1.41 6.19
CA ILE A 31 10.06 -0.66 7.10
C ILE A 31 9.24 0.38 6.32
N LYS A 32 9.85 1.07 5.35
CA LYS A 32 9.13 2.03 4.49
C LYS A 32 8.04 1.34 3.68
N HIS A 33 8.37 0.20 3.07
CA HIS A 33 7.43 -0.63 2.33
C HIS A 33 6.20 -1.00 3.15
N PHE A 34 6.42 -1.52 4.36
CA PHE A 34 5.36 -1.80 5.33
C PHE A 34 4.47 -0.58 5.62
N PHE A 35 5.07 0.56 5.97
CA PHE A 35 4.30 1.77 6.32
C PHE A 35 3.57 2.37 5.12
N ILE A 36 4.18 2.38 3.93
CA ILE A 36 3.56 2.90 2.71
C ILE A 36 2.34 2.04 2.35
N ALA A 37 2.46 0.71 2.40
CA ALA A 37 1.33 -0.19 2.13
C ALA A 37 0.18 0.02 3.13
N ALA A 38 0.49 0.08 4.43
CA ALA A 38 -0.51 0.33 5.46
C ALA A 38 -1.20 1.70 5.31
N PHE A 39 -0.42 2.73 4.93
CA PHE A 39 -0.91 4.08 4.69
C PHE A 39 -1.82 4.14 3.46
N VAL A 40 -1.39 3.55 2.34
CA VAL A 40 -2.18 3.46 1.10
C VAL A 40 -3.53 2.79 1.38
N GLU A 41 -3.53 1.64 2.06
CA GLU A 41 -4.77 0.92 2.39
C GLU A 41 -5.70 1.79 3.26
N SER A 42 -5.16 2.46 4.28
CA SER A 42 -5.93 3.33 5.17
C SER A 42 -6.53 4.53 4.44
N VAL A 43 -5.75 5.18 3.57
CA VAL A 43 -6.20 6.33 2.77
C VAL A 43 -7.27 5.89 1.77
N THR A 44 -7.08 4.77 1.08
CA THR A 44 -8.06 4.24 0.14
C THR A 44 -9.35 3.85 0.84
N PHE A 45 -9.27 3.18 1.99
CA PHE A 45 -10.44 2.85 2.80
C PHE A 45 -11.21 4.10 3.21
N SER A 46 -10.51 5.13 3.69
CA SER A 46 -11.15 6.40 4.07
C SER A 46 -11.76 7.12 2.87
N ALA A 47 -11.11 7.07 1.70
CA ALA A 47 -11.63 7.67 0.47
C ALA A 47 -12.90 6.95 0.00
N LEU A 48 -12.92 5.63 0.00
CA LEU A 48 -14.09 4.83 -0.38
C LEU A 48 -15.26 5.01 0.58
N GLN A 49 -15.00 5.10 1.89
CA GLN A 49 -16.07 5.46 2.84
C GLN A 49 -16.61 6.88 2.60
N ALA A 50 -15.76 7.83 2.21
CA ALA A 50 -16.18 9.20 1.93
C ALA A 50 -17.06 9.31 0.67
N THR A 51 -16.98 8.36 -0.27
CA THR A 51 -17.89 8.28 -1.42
C THR A 51 -19.19 7.53 -1.09
N GLY A 52 -19.45 7.21 0.17
CA GLY A 52 -20.66 6.50 0.61
C GLY A 52 -20.59 4.98 0.43
N ALA A 53 -19.43 4.40 0.10
CA ALA A 53 -19.31 2.95 0.04
C ALA A 53 -19.51 2.34 1.43
N ASN A 54 -20.26 1.24 1.50
CA ASN A 54 -20.40 0.50 2.74
C ASN A 54 -19.01 -0.01 3.19
N ARG A 55 -18.84 -0.25 4.49
CA ARG A 55 -17.55 -0.62 5.06
C ARG A 55 -16.92 -1.88 4.44
N ARG A 56 -17.72 -2.89 4.09
CA ARG A 56 -17.23 -4.11 3.44
C ARG A 56 -16.66 -3.82 2.06
N THR A 57 -17.37 -3.02 1.25
CA THR A 57 -16.93 -2.59 -0.08
C THR A 57 -15.70 -1.68 0.02
N ALA A 58 -15.67 -0.78 1.00
CA ALA A 58 -14.53 0.09 1.25
C ALA A 58 -13.28 -0.70 1.66
N LEU A 59 -13.41 -1.70 2.54
CA LEU A 59 -12.31 -2.60 2.91
C LEU A 59 -11.83 -3.42 1.72
N GLY A 60 -12.74 -4.06 0.98
CA GLY A 60 -12.40 -4.85 -0.20
C GLY A 60 -11.71 -4.02 -1.28
N GLY A 61 -12.19 -2.79 -1.52
CA GLY A 61 -11.58 -1.86 -2.45
C GLY A 61 -10.21 -1.37 -1.99
N ALA A 62 -10.03 -1.11 -0.69
CA ALA A 62 -8.75 -0.71 -0.13
C ALA A 62 -7.67 -1.81 -0.27
N ILE A 63 -8.02 -3.06 0.05
CA ILE A 63 -7.15 -4.21 -0.16
C ILE A 63 -6.80 -4.35 -1.64
N GLY A 64 -7.81 -4.29 -2.52
CA GLY A 64 -7.62 -4.47 -3.96
C GLY A 64 -6.71 -3.40 -4.57
N VAL A 65 -6.90 -2.13 -4.20
CA VAL A 65 -6.06 -1.01 -4.65
C VAL A 65 -4.63 -1.16 -4.13
N THR A 66 -4.46 -1.48 -2.85
CA THR A 66 -3.13 -1.66 -2.25
C THR A 66 -2.37 -2.80 -2.92
N ALA A 67 -3.02 -3.94 -3.12
CA ALA A 67 -2.44 -5.09 -3.82
C ALA A 67 -2.09 -4.76 -5.28
N ALA A 68 -2.97 -4.05 -6.01
CA ALA A 68 -2.72 -3.65 -7.39
C ALA A 68 -1.54 -2.68 -7.50
N ILE A 69 -1.42 -1.75 -6.55
CA ILE A 69 -0.32 -0.78 -6.49
C ILE A 69 1.01 -1.50 -6.18
N SER A 70 1.05 -2.37 -5.18
CA SER A 70 2.26 -3.14 -4.83
C SER A 70 2.69 -4.07 -5.97
N ALA A 71 1.77 -4.85 -6.54
CA ALA A 71 2.06 -5.73 -7.67
C ALA A 71 2.47 -4.94 -8.93
N GLY A 72 1.84 -3.79 -9.17
CA GLY A 72 2.15 -2.91 -10.30
C GLY A 72 3.55 -2.30 -10.20
N ARG A 73 3.96 -1.85 -9.00
CA ARG A 73 5.31 -1.36 -8.73
C ARG A 73 6.34 -2.45 -8.97
N GLU A 74 6.06 -3.65 -8.50
CA GLU A 74 6.97 -4.78 -8.63
C GLU A 74 7.11 -5.24 -10.10
N LEU A 75 6.01 -5.24 -10.86
CA LEU A 75 6.03 -5.47 -12.30
C LEU A 75 6.80 -4.39 -13.08
N TYR A 76 6.70 -3.13 -12.64
CA TYR A 76 7.48 -2.02 -13.20
C TYR A 76 8.98 -2.18 -12.89
N ASN A 77 9.31 -2.47 -11.64
CA ASN A 77 10.68 -2.70 -11.17
C ASN A 77 11.34 -3.92 -11.81
N ARG A 78 10.56 -4.93 -12.22
CA ARG A 78 11.05 -6.08 -13.00
C ARG A 78 11.82 -5.64 -14.26
N ARG A 79 11.50 -4.47 -14.85
CA ARG A 79 12.18 -3.95 -16.04
C ARG A 79 13.41 -3.08 -15.74
N THR A 80 13.54 -2.53 -14.53
CA THR A 80 14.56 -1.53 -14.20
C THR A 80 15.58 -2.01 -13.17
N THR A 81 15.15 -2.76 -12.16
CA THR A 81 15.97 -3.10 -10.96
C THR A 81 15.89 -4.58 -10.57
N GLY A 82 14.89 -5.32 -11.06
CA GLY A 82 14.67 -6.74 -10.77
C GLY A 82 13.53 -6.97 -9.77
N PHE A 83 13.05 -8.22 -9.68
CA PHE A 83 11.95 -8.58 -8.79
C PHE A 83 12.46 -8.92 -7.37
N SER A 84 11.89 -8.33 -6.32
CA SER A 84 12.27 -8.48 -4.91
C SER A 84 11.12 -9.07 -4.09
N ILE A 85 11.21 -10.36 -3.81
CA ILE A 85 10.27 -11.09 -2.93
C ILE A 85 10.16 -10.45 -1.53
N PRO A 86 11.26 -10.00 -0.88
CA PRO A 86 11.16 -9.36 0.43
C PRO A 86 10.30 -8.11 0.44
N ASP A 87 10.36 -7.29 -0.62
CA ASP A 87 9.58 -6.06 -0.72
C ASP A 87 8.09 -6.35 -0.80
N LEU A 88 7.71 -7.33 -1.62
CA LEU A 88 6.33 -7.76 -1.72
C LEU A 88 5.79 -8.33 -0.39
N ALA A 89 6.63 -9.06 0.35
CA ALA A 89 6.26 -9.62 1.65
C ALA A 89 6.01 -8.51 2.69
N TRP A 90 6.85 -7.48 2.73
CA TRP A 90 6.68 -6.36 3.65
C TRP A 90 5.51 -5.45 3.29
N ASP A 91 5.25 -5.25 1.99
CA ASP A 91 4.02 -4.60 1.51
C ASP A 91 2.77 -5.38 1.97
N ALA A 92 2.76 -6.70 1.80
CA ALA A 92 1.65 -7.56 2.22
C ALA A 92 1.45 -7.55 3.75
N ALA A 93 2.54 -7.53 4.52
CA ALA A 93 2.48 -7.41 5.97
C ALA A 93 1.89 -6.05 6.42
N GLY A 94 2.28 -4.96 5.75
CA GLY A 94 1.74 -3.62 6.00
C GLY A 94 0.25 -3.51 5.71
N ALA A 95 -0.15 -4.02 4.53
CA ALA A 95 -1.56 -4.14 4.16
C ALA A 95 -2.35 -4.99 5.18
N GLY A 96 -1.84 -6.15 5.54
CA GLY A 96 -2.46 -7.01 6.56
C GLY A 96 -2.63 -6.32 7.92
N ALA A 97 -1.64 -5.54 8.36
CA ALA A 97 -1.72 -4.77 9.60
C ALA A 97 -2.79 -3.66 9.52
N ALA A 98 -2.85 -2.93 8.40
CA ALA A 98 -3.89 -1.95 8.17
C ALA A 98 -5.27 -2.60 8.13
N LEU A 99 -5.43 -3.74 7.44
CA LEU A 99 -6.68 -4.49 7.42
C LEU A 99 -7.15 -4.86 8.83
N VAL A 100 -6.26 -5.38 9.68
CA VAL A 100 -6.59 -5.72 11.07
C VAL A 100 -7.00 -4.47 11.84
N MET A 101 -6.25 -3.37 11.74
CA MET A 101 -6.59 -2.09 12.40
C MET A 101 -7.94 -1.52 11.92
N LEU A 102 -8.17 -1.52 10.61
CA LEU A 102 -9.39 -1.02 9.99
C LEU A 102 -10.57 -1.91 10.31
N ARG A 103 -10.36 -3.22 10.50
CA ARG A 103 -11.41 -4.14 10.96
C ARG A 103 -11.79 -3.86 12.42
N HIS A 104 -10.82 -3.58 13.29
CA HIS A 104 -11.03 -3.31 14.72
C HIS A 104 -11.41 -1.87 15.06
N THR A 105 -11.24 -0.91 14.16
CA THR A 105 -11.72 0.46 14.34
C THR A 105 -13.25 0.50 14.35
N THR A 106 -13.85 0.36 15.53
CA THR A 106 -15.29 0.53 15.77
C THR A 106 -15.68 1.99 15.51
N LYS A 107 -16.65 2.20 14.62
CA LYS A 107 -17.59 3.32 14.72
C LYS A 107 -18.87 2.78 15.34
#